data_AF-A0A933HR33-F1
#
_entry.id   AF-A0A933HR33-F1
#
_cell.length_a   1.000
_cell.length_b   1.000
_cell.length_c   1.000
_cell.angle_alpha   90.00
_cell.angle_beta   90.00
_cell.angle_gamma   90.00
#
_symmetry.space_group_name_H-M   'P 1'
#
loop_
_entity.id
_entity.type
_entity.pdbx_description
1 polymer ?
#
loop_
_entity_poly.entity_id
_entity_poly.type
_entity_poly.pdbx_seq_one_letter_code
_entity_poly.pdbx_strand_id
1 'polypeptide(L)'
;MAFNPDYIDADVAYLLGLVVARGTLLETSQIRQLTIEFPFRNLEAEGIKSKFDQATAIRLGLGDIRERLLELLDTDITIVRKNDSIDFVIRFLRHSMIWRNLNLSLGGRTSYQFFQIPEILFAPELPFEVKREFVRGFADVAGNIRHANRYVDGRHRVRLDILNFKTNWELPVKLCLLLQEQLHIPVQLITWGHPNLGRDFREHQLNIFAEPFATIGFSLEHKQKILQEFIAHDKKLGRHEYHGCPGIRPLRDAKPKDRQEKSGRLDPRLQGKHFDAYWQICKALGCPRVPAQGSQPELVMETLNDTDKTSNGEPVNVIQKRNGNVP
;
A
#
# COMPACT_ATOMS: atom_id res chain seq x y z
N MET A 1 26.92 3.24 -6.31
CA MET A 1 27.04 1.86 -6.85
C MET A 1 26.06 1.75 -7.98
N ALA A 2 26.52 1.50 -9.21
CA ALA A 2 25.64 1.17 -10.32
C ALA A 2 25.07 -0.23 -10.06
N PHE A 3 23.75 -0.32 -9.84
CA PHE A 3 23.04 -1.58 -9.74
C PHE A 3 22.89 -2.15 -11.16
N ASN A 4 23.32 -3.41 -11.36
CA ASN A 4 23.18 -4.08 -12.66
C ASN A 4 21.73 -4.63 -12.78
N PRO A 5 20.94 -4.21 -13.80
CA PRO A 5 19.58 -4.72 -14.03
C PRO A 5 19.50 -6.23 -14.32
N ASP A 6 20.63 -6.89 -14.62
CA ASP A 6 20.69 -8.33 -14.95
C ASP A 6 20.21 -9.29 -13.83
N TYR A 7 19.93 -8.81 -12.61
CA TYR A 7 19.55 -9.67 -11.49
C TYR A 7 18.03 -9.68 -11.15
N ILE A 8 17.20 -8.93 -11.87
CA ILE A 8 15.76 -8.91 -11.60
C ILE A 8 14.96 -9.25 -12.86
N ASP A 9 14.31 -10.41 -12.81
CA ASP A 9 13.33 -10.85 -13.80
C ASP A 9 11.90 -10.88 -13.19
N ALA A 10 10.95 -11.37 -13.98
CA ALA A 10 9.56 -11.49 -13.61
C ALA A 10 9.33 -12.33 -12.34
N ASP A 11 10.07 -13.41 -12.14
CA ASP A 11 9.88 -14.34 -11.03
C ASP A 11 10.54 -13.85 -9.75
N VAL A 12 11.74 -13.27 -9.87
CA VAL A 12 12.40 -12.56 -8.76
C VAL A 12 11.52 -11.40 -8.29
N ALA A 13 10.98 -10.60 -9.21
CA ALA A 13 10.11 -9.49 -8.88
C ALA A 13 8.82 -9.97 -8.20
N TYR A 14 8.18 -11.02 -8.71
CA TYR A 14 7.01 -11.63 -8.09
C TYR A 14 7.31 -12.09 -6.65
N LEU A 15 8.42 -12.81 -6.44
CA LEU A 15 8.87 -13.23 -5.11
C LEU A 15 9.10 -12.02 -4.19
N LEU A 16 9.77 -10.97 -4.67
CA LEU A 16 9.98 -9.75 -3.90
C LEU A 16 8.65 -9.09 -3.52
N GLY A 17 7.64 -9.13 -4.39
CA GLY A 17 6.29 -8.69 -4.07
C GLY A 17 5.67 -9.44 -2.89
N LEU A 18 5.74 -10.77 -2.91
CA LEU A 18 5.29 -11.63 -1.82
C LEU A 18 6.02 -11.31 -0.50
N VAL A 19 7.35 -11.17 -0.58
CA VAL A 19 8.22 -10.90 0.58
C VAL A 19 7.97 -9.50 1.15
N VAL A 20 7.86 -8.47 0.32
CA VAL A 20 7.56 -7.11 0.80
C VAL A 20 6.18 -7.04 1.45
N ALA A 21 5.21 -7.83 0.97
CA ALA A 21 3.88 -7.89 1.57
C ALA A 21 3.86 -8.53 2.97
N ARG A 22 4.42 -9.75 3.13
CA ARG A 22 4.35 -10.54 4.39
C ARG A 22 5.54 -11.46 4.65
N GLY A 23 6.69 -11.14 4.09
CA GLY A 23 7.91 -11.91 4.27
C GLY A 23 8.62 -11.67 5.60
N THR A 24 9.27 -12.71 6.12
CA THR A 24 10.25 -12.64 7.21
C THR A 24 11.45 -13.49 6.86
N LEU A 25 12.65 -12.92 7.01
CA LEU A 25 13.93 -13.58 6.85
C LEU A 25 14.51 -13.90 8.23
N LEU A 26 14.88 -15.15 8.44
CA LEU A 26 15.61 -15.62 9.61
C LEU A 26 16.98 -16.12 9.17
N GLU A 27 18.03 -15.55 9.72
CA GLU A 27 19.42 -16.00 9.51
C GLU A 27 20.03 -16.37 10.86
N THR A 28 20.36 -17.64 11.03
CA THR A 28 21.18 -18.15 12.12
C THR A 28 22.42 -18.82 11.55
N SER A 29 23.38 -19.21 12.39
CA SER A 29 24.62 -19.86 11.97
C SER A 29 24.39 -21.16 11.17
N GLN A 30 23.23 -21.80 11.34
CA GLN A 30 22.91 -23.08 10.71
C GLN A 30 21.74 -23.00 9.72
N ILE A 31 20.85 -22.02 9.85
CA ILE A 31 19.59 -21.98 9.10
C ILE A 31 19.39 -20.59 8.48
N ARG A 32 19.07 -20.59 7.19
CA ARG A 32 18.50 -19.44 6.48
C ARG A 32 17.11 -19.80 6.05
N GLN A 33 16.14 -19.03 6.50
CA GLN A 33 14.74 -19.31 6.25
C GLN A 33 14.02 -18.04 5.78
N LEU A 34 13.30 -18.16 4.69
CA LEU A 34 12.29 -17.19 4.29
C LEU A 34 10.92 -17.76 4.63
N THR A 35 10.10 -16.97 5.32
CA THR A 35 8.70 -17.28 5.59
C THR A 35 7.82 -16.21 4.95
N ILE A 36 6.82 -16.61 4.17
CA ILE A 36 5.82 -15.71 3.57
C ILE A 36 4.45 -16.15 4.06
N GLU A 37 3.76 -15.25 4.76
CA GLU A 37 2.44 -15.51 5.34
C GLU A 37 1.33 -15.09 4.36
N PHE A 38 0.40 -16.00 4.05
CA PHE A 38 -0.83 -15.72 3.30
C PHE A 38 -2.02 -15.71 4.27
N PRO A 39 -2.41 -14.53 4.80
CA PRO A 39 -3.45 -14.44 5.81
C PRO A 39 -4.85 -14.63 5.21
N PHE A 40 -5.73 -15.27 5.97
CA PHE A 40 -7.17 -15.34 5.69
C PHE A 40 -7.95 -15.10 6.98
N ARG A 41 -8.95 -14.22 6.91
CA ARG A 41 -9.80 -13.88 8.08
C ARG A 41 -11.23 -14.39 7.96
N ASN A 42 -11.74 -14.46 6.74
CA ASN A 42 -13.10 -14.93 6.49
C ASN A 42 -13.06 -16.38 6.04
N LEU A 43 -14.10 -17.13 6.40
CA LEU A 43 -14.28 -18.48 5.88
C LEU A 43 -14.52 -18.46 4.36
N GLU A 44 -15.29 -17.47 3.88
CA GLU A 44 -15.67 -17.39 2.47
C GLU A 44 -15.14 -16.14 1.76
N ALA A 45 -14.78 -16.30 0.48
CA ALA A 45 -14.60 -15.22 -0.48
C ALA A 45 -15.75 -15.25 -1.50
N GLU A 46 -16.44 -14.13 -1.66
CA GLU A 46 -17.64 -14.03 -2.50
C GLU A 46 -17.42 -13.07 -3.67
N GLY A 47 -17.68 -13.57 -4.88
CA GLY A 47 -17.87 -12.79 -6.10
C GLY A 47 -19.35 -12.46 -6.33
N ILE A 48 -19.71 -12.15 -7.58
CA ILE A 48 -21.11 -11.92 -7.96
C ILE A 48 -21.87 -13.25 -8.03
N LYS A 49 -21.19 -14.28 -8.55
CA LYS A 49 -21.76 -15.61 -8.76
C LYS A 49 -21.00 -16.71 -8.01
N SER A 50 -19.72 -16.48 -7.73
CA SER A 50 -18.87 -17.46 -7.09
C SER A 50 -18.78 -17.26 -5.58
N LYS A 51 -18.62 -18.37 -4.88
CA LYS A 51 -18.23 -18.42 -3.47
C LYS A 51 -17.11 -19.44 -3.32
N PHE A 52 -16.13 -19.13 -2.49
CA PHE A 52 -14.97 -19.98 -2.26
C PHE A 52 -14.69 -20.08 -0.77
N ASP A 53 -14.44 -21.29 -0.26
CA ASP A 53 -13.77 -21.46 1.03
C ASP A 53 -12.34 -20.93 0.90
N GLN A 54 -12.00 -19.88 1.67
CA GLN A 54 -10.74 -19.17 1.50
C GLN A 54 -9.53 -20.07 1.78
N ALA A 55 -9.57 -20.84 2.86
CA ALA A 55 -8.45 -21.69 3.25
C ALA A 55 -8.15 -22.73 2.16
N THR A 56 -9.18 -23.38 1.61
CA THR A 56 -9.05 -24.35 0.53
C THR A 56 -8.59 -23.69 -0.77
N ALA A 57 -9.19 -22.57 -1.15
CA ALA A 57 -8.87 -21.88 -2.40
C ALA A 57 -7.47 -21.27 -2.41
N ILE A 58 -7.00 -20.74 -1.27
CA ILE A 58 -5.60 -20.32 -1.11
C ILE A 58 -4.70 -21.54 -1.21
N ARG A 59 -4.99 -22.62 -0.48
CA ARG A 59 -4.14 -23.83 -0.53
C ARG A 59 -3.97 -24.38 -1.94
N LEU A 60 -5.04 -24.40 -2.73
CA LEU A 60 -5.00 -24.83 -4.13
C LEU A 60 -4.15 -23.89 -4.98
N GLY A 61 -4.39 -22.57 -4.92
CA GLY A 61 -3.62 -21.60 -5.70
C GLY A 61 -2.14 -21.48 -5.28
N LEU A 62 -1.81 -21.83 -4.03
CA LEU A 62 -0.42 -21.91 -3.58
C LEU A 62 0.35 -23.08 -4.20
N GLY A 63 -0.31 -24.08 -4.79
CA GLY A 63 0.34 -25.13 -5.58
C GLY A 63 1.07 -24.55 -6.79
N ASP A 64 0.35 -23.81 -7.62
CA ASP A 64 0.90 -23.18 -8.84
C ASP A 64 1.99 -22.16 -8.50
N ILE A 65 1.78 -21.36 -7.45
CA ILE A 65 2.79 -20.40 -6.99
C ILE A 65 4.04 -21.13 -6.49
N ARG A 66 3.87 -22.25 -5.78
CA ARG A 66 4.99 -23.06 -5.30
C ARG A 66 5.80 -23.60 -6.48
N GLU A 67 5.16 -24.13 -7.51
CA GLU A 67 5.85 -24.62 -8.71
C GLU A 67 6.68 -23.52 -9.37
N ARG A 68 6.08 -22.34 -9.59
CA ARG A 68 6.78 -21.16 -10.11
C ARG A 68 8.01 -20.78 -9.28
N LEU A 69 7.90 -20.80 -7.94
CA LEU A 69 8.99 -20.43 -7.04
C LEU A 69 10.05 -21.53 -6.88
N LEU A 70 9.68 -22.80 -7.05
CA LEU A 70 10.63 -23.92 -6.96
C LEU A 70 11.69 -23.81 -8.05
N GLU A 71 11.30 -23.49 -9.28
CA GLU A 71 12.22 -23.30 -10.41
C GLU A 71 13.21 -22.15 -10.17
N LEU A 72 12.73 -21.06 -9.54
CA LEU A 72 13.57 -19.90 -9.22
C LEU A 72 14.55 -20.16 -8.08
N LEU A 73 14.09 -20.85 -7.02
CA LEU A 73 14.82 -20.94 -5.76
C LEU A 73 15.74 -22.16 -5.67
N ASP A 74 15.52 -23.17 -6.51
CA ASP A 74 16.21 -24.47 -6.50
C ASP A 74 16.27 -25.07 -5.08
N THR A 75 15.17 -24.93 -4.33
CA THR A 75 15.08 -25.38 -2.94
C THR A 75 13.65 -25.71 -2.56
N ASP A 76 13.48 -26.66 -1.66
CA ASP A 76 12.15 -27.06 -1.22
C ASP A 76 11.39 -25.92 -0.52
N ILE A 77 10.12 -25.80 -0.92
CA ILE A 77 9.14 -24.91 -0.31
C ILE A 77 8.14 -25.78 0.45
N THR A 78 8.09 -25.63 1.77
CA THR A 78 7.07 -26.27 2.62
C THR A 78 5.86 -25.35 2.77
N ILE A 79 4.66 -25.91 2.60
CA ILE A 79 3.39 -25.22 2.90
C ILE A 79 2.96 -25.60 4.31
N VAL A 80 2.86 -24.62 5.21
CA VAL A 80 2.47 -24.82 6.61
C VAL A 80 1.15 -24.13 6.88
N ARG A 81 0.13 -24.88 7.32
CA ARG A 81 -1.16 -24.30 7.70
C ARG A 81 -1.15 -23.86 9.16
N LYS A 82 -1.62 -22.64 9.41
CA LYS A 82 -1.95 -22.10 10.73
C LYS A 82 -3.46 -21.83 10.82
N ASN A 83 -3.90 -21.29 11.95
CA ASN A 83 -5.32 -21.04 12.21
C ASN A 83 -5.91 -19.95 11.28
N ASP A 84 -5.13 -18.91 10.97
CA ASP A 84 -5.54 -17.70 10.24
C ASP A 84 -4.64 -17.37 9.04
N SER A 85 -3.74 -18.29 8.70
CA SER A 85 -2.74 -18.11 7.64
C SER A 85 -2.28 -19.44 7.07
N ILE A 86 -1.84 -19.41 5.82
CA ILE A 86 -1.03 -20.48 5.21
C ILE A 86 0.32 -19.87 4.89
N ASP A 87 1.39 -20.52 5.31
CA ASP A 87 2.74 -20.01 5.15
C ASP A 87 3.51 -20.82 4.11
N PHE A 88 4.26 -20.12 3.27
CA PHE A 88 5.44 -20.71 2.66
C PHE A 88 6.61 -20.62 3.62
N VAL A 89 7.29 -21.76 3.80
CA VAL A 89 8.54 -21.87 4.55
C VAL A 89 9.60 -22.43 3.62
N ILE A 90 10.57 -21.59 3.30
CA ILE A 90 11.63 -21.85 2.33
C ILE A 90 12.93 -21.88 3.12
N ARG A 91 13.68 -22.98 3.02
CA ARG A 91 14.96 -23.15 3.73
C ARG A 91 16.08 -23.20 2.72
N PHE A 92 17.04 -22.29 2.85
CA PHE A 92 18.18 -22.23 1.95
C PHE A 92 19.38 -22.96 2.53
N LEU A 93 20.08 -23.73 1.69
CA LEU A 93 21.45 -24.16 1.95
C LEU A 93 22.39 -22.93 1.95
N ARG A 94 23.60 -23.06 2.52
CA ARG A 94 24.51 -21.93 2.83
C ARG A 94 24.64 -20.90 1.68
N HIS A 95 24.73 -19.60 2.01
CA HIS A 95 25.00 -18.44 1.13
C HIS A 95 24.63 -18.61 -0.37
N SER A 96 23.40 -19.03 -0.67
CA SER A 96 22.92 -19.06 -2.05
C SER A 96 22.92 -17.65 -2.65
N MET A 97 23.12 -17.56 -3.97
CA MET A 97 23.06 -16.27 -4.66
C MET A 97 21.68 -15.63 -4.46
N ILE A 98 20.60 -16.40 -4.50
CA ILE A 98 19.26 -15.88 -4.25
C ILE A 98 19.12 -15.25 -2.85
N TRP A 99 19.68 -15.84 -1.80
CA TRP A 99 19.66 -15.25 -0.45
C TRP A 99 20.39 -13.91 -0.40
N ARG A 100 21.58 -13.84 -1.04
CA ARG A 100 22.36 -12.60 -1.13
C ARG A 100 21.59 -11.51 -1.84
N ASN A 101 20.89 -11.85 -2.92
CA ASN A 101 20.17 -10.88 -3.73
C ASN A 101 18.82 -10.47 -3.13
N LEU A 102 18.15 -11.35 -2.39
CA LEU A 102 17.04 -10.97 -1.51
C LEU A 102 17.52 -9.95 -0.47
N ASN A 103 18.61 -10.25 0.25
CA ASN A 103 19.17 -9.32 1.24
C ASN A 103 19.58 -7.98 0.62
N LEU A 104 20.21 -7.99 -0.56
CA LEU A 104 20.56 -6.77 -1.29
C LEU A 104 19.31 -5.96 -1.65
N SER A 105 18.31 -6.60 -2.26
CA SER A 105 17.07 -5.96 -2.73
C SER A 105 16.22 -5.41 -1.59
N LEU A 106 16.27 -6.06 -0.42
CA LEU A 106 15.54 -5.67 0.78
C LEU A 106 16.35 -4.74 1.70
N GLY A 107 17.56 -4.34 1.28
CA GLY A 107 18.42 -3.43 2.04
C GLY A 107 18.86 -3.98 3.40
N GLY A 108 19.08 -5.29 3.49
CA GLY A 108 19.49 -6.01 4.71
C GLY A 108 18.41 -6.11 5.79
N ARG A 109 17.17 -5.71 5.49
CA ARG A 109 16.04 -5.83 6.42
C ARG A 109 15.54 -7.27 6.44
N THR A 110 14.85 -7.64 7.52
CA THR A 110 14.47 -9.04 7.76
C THR A 110 12.98 -9.25 7.97
N SER A 111 12.16 -8.20 7.99
CA SER A 111 10.72 -8.33 8.21
C SER A 111 9.94 -7.30 7.41
N TYR A 112 8.76 -7.71 6.92
CA TYR A 112 7.80 -6.89 6.18
C TYR A 112 7.36 -5.60 6.88
N GLN A 113 7.52 -5.52 8.21
CA GLN A 113 7.31 -4.26 8.95
C GLN A 113 8.29 -3.16 8.52
N PHE A 114 9.46 -3.54 7.98
CA PHE A 114 10.52 -2.63 7.58
C PHE A 114 10.76 -2.63 6.07
N PHE A 115 10.26 -3.62 5.32
CA PHE A 115 10.49 -3.67 3.89
C PHE A 115 9.94 -2.46 3.14
N GLN A 116 10.62 -2.11 2.06
CA GLN A 116 10.25 -1.05 1.12
C GLN A 116 10.31 -1.61 -0.29
N ILE A 117 9.69 -0.91 -1.23
CA ILE A 117 9.80 -1.26 -2.64
C ILE A 117 11.27 -1.09 -3.07
N PRO A 118 11.91 -2.14 -3.64
CA PRO A 118 13.26 -2.02 -4.19
C PRO A 118 13.36 -0.88 -5.20
N GLU A 119 14.36 -0.01 -5.06
CA GLU A 119 14.51 1.20 -5.88
C GLU A 119 14.64 0.88 -7.38
N ILE A 120 15.19 -0.29 -7.73
CA ILE A 120 15.30 -0.77 -9.11
C ILE A 120 13.94 -0.85 -9.82
N LEU A 121 12.83 -1.05 -9.09
CA LEU A 121 11.49 -1.10 -9.68
C LEU A 121 10.99 0.27 -10.18
N PHE A 122 11.64 1.36 -9.78
CA PHE A 122 11.38 2.70 -10.31
C PHE A 122 12.29 3.07 -11.48
N ALA A 123 13.23 2.20 -11.85
CA ALA A 123 14.14 2.45 -12.96
C ALA A 123 13.37 2.46 -14.30
N PRO A 124 13.45 3.53 -15.11
CA PRO A 124 12.70 3.64 -16.36
C PRO A 124 12.97 2.50 -17.35
N GLU A 125 14.20 1.99 -17.38
CA GLU A 125 14.67 0.92 -18.24
C GLU A 125 14.15 -0.47 -17.86
N LEU A 126 13.68 -0.64 -16.62
CA LEU A 126 13.20 -1.95 -16.18
C LEU A 126 11.86 -2.29 -16.86
N PRO A 127 11.70 -3.50 -17.45
CA PRO A 127 10.50 -3.84 -18.21
C PRO A 127 9.21 -3.72 -17.39
N PHE A 128 8.14 -3.28 -18.05
CA PHE A 128 6.80 -3.19 -17.48
C PHE A 128 6.38 -4.51 -16.81
N GLU A 129 6.65 -5.63 -17.46
CA GLU A 129 6.30 -6.97 -16.98
C GLU A 129 6.93 -7.29 -15.61
N VAL A 130 8.20 -6.93 -15.40
CA VAL A 130 8.89 -7.14 -14.12
C VAL A 130 8.24 -6.32 -13.01
N LYS A 131 7.95 -5.04 -13.28
CA LYS A 131 7.26 -4.15 -12.33
C LYS A 131 5.85 -4.64 -12.03
N ARG A 132 5.13 -5.14 -13.05
CA ARG A 132 3.79 -5.72 -12.92
C ARG A 132 3.83 -6.96 -12.02
N GLU A 133 4.77 -7.87 -12.24
CA GLU A 133 4.88 -9.09 -11.45
C GLU A 133 5.19 -8.82 -9.97
N PHE A 134 6.01 -7.80 -9.65
CA PHE A 134 6.17 -7.35 -8.26
C PHE A 134 4.83 -6.96 -7.63
N VAL A 135 4.04 -6.14 -8.32
CA VAL A 135 2.73 -5.72 -7.81
C VAL A 135 1.77 -6.91 -7.71
N ARG A 136 1.81 -7.86 -8.66
CA ARG A 136 1.00 -9.08 -8.62
C ARG A 136 1.34 -9.93 -7.40
N GLY A 137 2.62 -10.19 -7.13
CA GLY A 137 3.06 -10.91 -5.94
C GLY A 137 2.61 -10.20 -4.66
N PHE A 138 2.78 -8.87 -4.60
CA PHE A 138 2.27 -8.09 -3.47
C PHE A 138 0.76 -8.26 -3.29
N ALA A 139 -0.01 -8.22 -4.38
CA ALA A 139 -1.47 -8.33 -4.36
C ALA A 139 -1.98 -9.74 -4.05
N ASP A 140 -1.26 -10.80 -4.43
CA ASP A 140 -1.67 -12.16 -4.08
C ASP A 140 -1.66 -12.38 -2.55
N VAL A 141 -0.78 -11.69 -1.84
CA VAL A 141 -0.71 -11.73 -0.37
C VAL A 141 -1.60 -10.66 0.28
N ALA A 142 -1.43 -9.39 -0.11
CA ALA A 142 -2.02 -8.24 0.56
C ALA A 142 -3.25 -7.66 -0.15
N GLY A 143 -3.60 -8.19 -1.32
CA GLY A 143 -4.75 -7.75 -2.11
C GLY A 143 -6.05 -8.39 -1.65
N ASN A 144 -7.05 -7.53 -1.43
CA ASN A 144 -8.38 -7.88 -0.99
C ASN A 144 -9.42 -7.40 -2.00
N ILE A 145 -10.24 -8.32 -2.48
CA ILE A 145 -11.33 -8.05 -3.42
C ILE A 145 -12.63 -8.67 -2.89
N ARG A 146 -13.62 -7.82 -2.65
CA ARG A 146 -14.93 -8.21 -2.10
C ARG A 146 -16.00 -7.19 -2.49
N HIS A 147 -17.25 -7.62 -2.51
CA HIS A 147 -18.37 -6.72 -2.86
C HIS A 147 -18.41 -5.47 -1.96
N ALA A 148 -18.12 -5.62 -0.67
CA ALA A 148 -18.07 -4.51 0.30
C ALA A 148 -17.00 -3.45 -0.01
N ASN A 149 -16.07 -3.70 -0.93
CA ASN A 149 -15.07 -2.72 -1.35
C ASN A 149 -15.61 -1.71 -2.39
N ARG A 150 -16.86 -1.88 -2.85
CA ARG A 150 -17.48 -0.99 -3.84
C ARG A 150 -17.34 0.48 -3.49
N TYR A 151 -17.22 1.30 -4.52
CA TYR A 151 -17.28 2.75 -4.42
C TYR A 151 -18.75 3.19 -4.35
N VAL A 152 -18.99 4.47 -4.04
CA VAL A 152 -20.34 5.01 -3.84
C VAL A 152 -21.21 4.92 -5.10
N ASP A 153 -20.58 4.84 -6.28
CA ASP A 153 -21.25 4.65 -7.57
C ASP A 153 -21.47 3.18 -7.96
N GLY A 154 -21.18 2.24 -7.05
CA GLY A 154 -21.38 0.80 -7.24
C GLY A 154 -20.18 0.06 -7.84
N ARG A 155 -19.18 0.74 -8.41
CA ARG A 155 -18.01 0.09 -9.00
C ARG A 155 -17.15 -0.62 -7.96
N HIS A 156 -16.60 -1.77 -8.31
CA HIS A 156 -15.79 -2.56 -7.41
C HIS A 156 -14.33 -2.09 -7.35
N ARG A 157 -13.70 -2.32 -6.20
CA ARG A 157 -12.30 -1.95 -5.96
C ARG A 157 -11.51 -3.10 -5.37
N VAL A 158 -10.28 -3.25 -5.86
CA VAL A 158 -9.22 -3.99 -5.19
C VAL A 158 -8.58 -3.07 -4.16
N ARG A 159 -8.40 -3.59 -2.94
CA ARG A 159 -7.64 -2.91 -1.89
C ARG A 159 -6.34 -3.65 -1.67
N LEU A 160 -5.22 -2.94 -1.77
CA LEU A 160 -3.93 -3.46 -1.31
C LEU A 160 -3.75 -3.02 0.14
N ASP A 161 -3.78 -3.96 1.07
CA ASP A 161 -3.76 -3.72 2.52
C ASP A 161 -2.32 -3.75 3.05
N ILE A 162 -1.87 -2.66 3.66
CA ILE A 162 -0.55 -2.54 4.31
C ILE A 162 -0.77 -2.44 5.81
N LEU A 163 -0.20 -3.39 6.57
CA LEU A 163 -0.28 -3.31 8.04
C LEU A 163 0.34 -2.01 8.54
N ASN A 164 -0.29 -1.43 9.55
CA ASN A 164 0.09 -0.14 10.10
C ASN A 164 1.19 -0.31 11.15
N PHE A 165 2.44 -0.32 10.68
CA PHE A 165 3.63 -0.26 11.52
C PHE A 165 4.27 1.11 11.40
N LYS A 166 4.85 1.61 12.49
CA LYS A 166 5.59 2.89 12.51
C LYS A 166 6.61 3.02 11.38
N THR A 167 7.15 1.91 10.92
CA THR A 167 8.31 1.78 10.03
C THR A 167 7.95 1.63 8.55
N ASN A 168 6.67 1.50 8.19
CA ASN A 168 6.24 1.28 6.81
C ASN A 168 5.21 2.29 6.28
N TRP A 169 5.02 3.44 6.95
CA TRP A 169 4.09 4.48 6.49
C TRP A 169 4.41 5.02 5.10
N GLU A 170 5.66 4.95 4.65
CA GLU A 170 6.07 5.36 3.30
C GLU A 170 5.70 4.36 2.21
N LEU A 171 5.55 3.07 2.56
CA LEU A 171 5.31 1.99 1.61
C LEU A 171 4.04 2.23 0.75
N PRO A 172 2.90 2.67 1.31
CA PRO A 172 1.74 3.02 0.48
C PRO A 172 1.99 4.14 -0.54
N VAL A 173 2.84 5.12 -0.21
CA VAL A 173 3.19 6.20 -1.15
C VAL A 173 4.03 5.63 -2.30
N LYS A 174 5.09 4.87 -1.98
CA LYS A 174 5.93 4.22 -3.01
C LYS A 174 5.11 3.29 -3.91
N LEU A 175 4.19 2.51 -3.33
CA LEU A 175 3.33 1.61 -4.10
C LEU A 175 2.38 2.38 -5.04
N CYS A 176 1.84 3.51 -4.58
CA CYS A 176 1.03 4.40 -5.41
C CYS A 176 1.85 4.99 -6.58
N LEU A 177 3.10 5.39 -6.33
CA LEU A 177 3.99 5.89 -7.39
C LEU A 177 4.33 4.79 -8.40
N LEU A 178 4.67 3.58 -7.94
CA LEU A 178 4.94 2.44 -8.82
C LEU A 178 3.73 2.14 -9.73
N LEU A 179 2.54 2.07 -9.15
CA LEU A 179 1.30 1.83 -9.87
C LEU A 179 0.99 2.92 -10.90
N GLN A 180 1.03 4.19 -10.50
CA GLN A 180 0.58 5.29 -11.37
C GLN A 180 1.62 5.73 -12.38
N GLU A 181 2.90 5.74 -12.01
CA GLU A 181 3.97 6.36 -12.81
C GLU A 181 4.70 5.34 -13.66
N GLN A 182 4.85 4.11 -13.17
CA GLN A 182 5.56 3.05 -13.88
C GLN A 182 4.63 2.09 -14.61
N LEU A 183 3.41 1.88 -14.09
CA LEU A 183 2.44 0.93 -14.65
C LEU A 183 1.19 1.61 -15.23
N HIS A 184 1.07 2.92 -15.11
CA HIS A 184 -0.07 3.71 -15.58
C HIS A 184 -1.43 3.22 -15.08
N ILE A 185 -1.46 2.63 -13.88
CA ILE A 185 -2.68 2.16 -13.23
C ILE A 185 -3.18 3.25 -12.28
N PRO A 186 -4.38 3.82 -12.50
CA PRO A 186 -4.94 4.86 -11.64
C PRO A 186 -5.26 4.33 -10.24
N VAL A 187 -4.56 4.87 -9.24
CA VAL A 187 -4.88 4.66 -7.82
C VAL A 187 -5.87 5.73 -7.40
N GLN A 188 -7.06 5.33 -6.97
CA GLN A 188 -8.12 6.28 -6.60
C GLN A 188 -7.69 7.16 -5.40
N LEU A 189 -7.28 6.51 -4.31
CA LEU A 189 -6.79 7.15 -3.08
C LEU A 189 -6.11 6.12 -2.16
N ILE A 190 -5.34 6.64 -1.21
CA ILE A 190 -4.81 5.88 -0.07
C ILE A 190 -5.71 6.16 1.14
N THR A 191 -6.33 5.12 1.69
CA THR A 191 -7.02 5.20 2.98
C THR A 191 -5.99 4.95 4.07
N TRP A 192 -5.62 5.97 4.83
CA TRP A 192 -4.62 5.84 5.88
C TRP A 192 -5.23 5.30 7.18
N GLY A 193 -4.49 4.43 7.88
CA GLY A 193 -4.76 4.03 9.25
C GLY A 193 -4.52 5.13 10.31
N HIS A 194 -4.47 6.40 9.93
CA HIS A 194 -4.26 7.49 10.88
C HIS A 194 -5.51 7.68 11.76
N PRO A 195 -5.39 7.81 13.09
CA PRO A 195 -6.53 7.88 14.00
C PRO A 195 -7.45 9.06 13.65
N ASN A 196 -6.87 10.23 13.35
CA ASN A 196 -7.62 11.42 12.93
C ASN A 196 -8.59 11.18 11.75
N LEU A 197 -8.26 10.26 10.84
CA LEU A 197 -9.11 9.94 9.69
C LEU A 197 -10.18 8.88 10.02
N GLY A 198 -10.46 8.64 11.32
CA GLY A 198 -11.50 7.73 11.80
C GLY A 198 -11.16 6.25 11.59
N ARG A 199 -9.86 5.91 11.63
CA ARG A 199 -9.36 4.58 11.26
C ARG A 199 -8.61 3.84 12.37
N ASP A 200 -8.39 4.46 13.54
CA ASP A 200 -7.85 3.82 14.76
C ASP A 200 -6.71 2.83 14.52
N PHE A 201 -5.67 3.23 13.79
CA PHE A 201 -4.51 2.38 13.49
C PHE A 201 -4.81 1.07 12.73
N ARG A 202 -5.94 0.98 12.03
CA ARG A 202 -6.19 -0.10 11.04
C ARG A 202 -5.18 -0.06 9.90
N GLU A 203 -5.18 -1.09 9.05
CA GLU A 203 -4.34 -1.16 7.86
C GLU A 203 -4.50 0.09 6.97
N HIS A 204 -3.41 0.49 6.30
CA HIS A 204 -3.48 1.40 5.16
C HIS A 204 -4.03 0.65 3.95
N GLN A 205 -4.78 1.31 3.09
CA GLN A 205 -5.40 0.65 1.93
C GLN A 205 -5.19 1.50 0.67
N LEU A 206 -4.51 0.96 -0.33
CA LEU A 206 -4.55 1.56 -1.68
C LEU A 206 -5.81 1.07 -2.38
N ASN A 207 -6.65 2.00 -2.82
CA ASN A 207 -7.89 1.68 -3.50
C ASN A 207 -7.69 1.82 -5.01
N ILE A 208 -7.89 0.73 -5.74
CA ILE A 208 -7.76 0.65 -7.19
C ILE A 208 -9.07 0.06 -7.72
N PHE A 209 -9.64 0.62 -8.78
CA PHE A 209 -10.85 0.02 -9.36
C PHE A 209 -10.53 -1.33 -10.02
N ALA A 210 -11.50 -2.24 -10.02
CA ALA A 210 -11.34 -3.60 -10.53
C ALA A 210 -10.88 -3.63 -12.00
N GLU A 211 -11.49 -2.81 -12.86
CA GLU A 211 -11.14 -2.78 -14.29
C GLU A 211 -9.70 -2.31 -14.56
N PRO A 212 -9.22 -1.17 -14.03
CA PRO A 212 -7.80 -0.83 -14.13
C PRO A 212 -6.85 -1.88 -13.54
N PHE A 213 -7.24 -2.52 -12.44
CA PHE A 213 -6.44 -3.55 -11.79
C PHE A 213 -6.31 -4.84 -12.61
N ALA A 214 -7.17 -5.06 -13.62
CA ALA A 214 -7.08 -6.20 -14.54
C ALA A 214 -5.71 -6.30 -15.23
N THR A 215 -5.04 -5.15 -15.41
CA THR A 215 -3.68 -5.07 -15.95
C THR A 215 -2.67 -5.82 -15.09
N ILE A 216 -2.85 -5.84 -13.76
CA ILE A 216 -2.03 -6.63 -12.83
C ILE A 216 -2.59 -8.04 -12.73
N GLY A 217 -3.88 -8.17 -12.38
CA GLY A 217 -4.51 -9.45 -12.06
C GLY A 217 -4.00 -10.06 -10.75
N PHE A 218 -4.42 -11.30 -10.50
CA PHE A 218 -3.97 -12.16 -9.41
C PHE A 218 -3.46 -13.48 -9.97
N SER A 219 -2.47 -14.08 -9.32
CA SER A 219 -2.07 -15.47 -9.62
C SER A 219 -3.00 -16.47 -8.93
N LEU A 220 -3.57 -16.08 -7.78
CA LEU A 220 -4.56 -16.91 -7.09
C LEU A 220 -5.88 -16.97 -7.86
N GLU A 221 -6.22 -18.15 -8.40
CA GLU A 221 -7.37 -18.37 -9.29
C GLU A 221 -8.68 -17.80 -8.73
N HIS A 222 -8.99 -18.05 -7.46
CA HIS A 222 -10.22 -17.56 -6.83
C HIS A 222 -10.30 -16.03 -6.80
N LYS A 223 -9.20 -15.32 -6.50
CA LYS A 223 -9.15 -13.86 -6.53
C LYS A 223 -9.30 -13.36 -7.97
N GLN A 224 -8.65 -14.02 -8.92
CA GLN A 224 -8.72 -13.67 -10.34
C GLN A 224 -10.15 -13.84 -10.89
N LYS A 225 -10.84 -14.91 -10.50
CA LYS A 225 -12.24 -15.14 -10.88
C LYS A 225 -13.19 -14.09 -10.29
N ILE A 226 -13.03 -13.75 -9.01
CA ILE A 226 -13.81 -12.66 -8.38
C ILE A 226 -13.54 -11.32 -9.10
N LEU A 227 -12.28 -11.04 -9.47
CA LEU A 227 -11.90 -9.84 -10.21
C LEU A 227 -12.63 -9.77 -11.55
N GLN A 228 -12.61 -10.85 -12.33
CA GLN A 228 -13.29 -10.91 -13.62
C GLN A 228 -14.81 -10.74 -13.49
N GLU A 229 -15.44 -11.33 -12.47
CA GLU A 229 -16.86 -11.17 -12.21
C GLU A 229 -17.22 -9.70 -11.88
N PHE A 230 -16.40 -9.04 -11.06
CA PHE A 230 -16.60 -7.63 -10.74
C PHE A 230 -16.37 -6.71 -11.93
N ILE A 231 -15.37 -6.98 -12.78
CA ILE A 231 -15.17 -6.21 -14.02
C ILE A 231 -16.37 -6.38 -14.95
N ALA A 232 -16.85 -7.61 -15.13
CA ALA A 232 -18.01 -7.89 -15.98
C ALA A 232 -19.29 -7.25 -15.43
N HIS A 233 -19.43 -7.14 -14.11
CA HIS A 233 -20.51 -6.42 -13.46
C HIS A 233 -20.38 -4.90 -13.66
N ASP A 234 -19.21 -4.33 -13.40
CA ASP A 234 -18.96 -2.89 -13.49
C ASP A 234 -19.16 -2.37 -14.91
N LYS A 235 -18.78 -3.14 -15.94
CA LYS A 235 -19.02 -2.79 -17.35
C LYS A 235 -20.51 -2.66 -17.70
N LYS A 236 -21.41 -3.29 -16.94
CA LYS A 236 -22.86 -3.16 -17.13
C LYS A 236 -23.42 -1.87 -16.53
N LEU A 237 -22.69 -1.23 -15.61
CA LEU A 237 -23.08 0.04 -15.01
C LEU A 237 -22.84 1.22 -15.96
N GLY A 238 -21.99 1.05 -16.98
CA GLY A 238 -21.75 2.01 -18.05
C GLY A 238 -20.28 2.16 -18.41
N ARG A 239 -19.99 3.16 -19.26
CA ARG A 239 -18.60 3.56 -19.52
C ARG A 239 -18.12 4.44 -18.39
N HIS A 240 -16.92 4.16 -17.90
CA HIS A 240 -16.34 4.86 -16.76
C HIS A 240 -14.95 5.36 -17.10
N GLU A 241 -14.65 6.57 -16.63
CA GLU A 241 -13.28 7.07 -16.59
C GLU A 241 -12.64 6.74 -15.24
N TYR A 242 -11.35 6.43 -15.28
CA TYR A 242 -10.55 6.08 -14.13
C TYR A 242 -9.42 7.08 -13.97
N HIS A 243 -9.62 8.03 -13.06
CA HIS A 243 -8.66 9.08 -12.75
C HIS A 243 -7.82 8.68 -11.54
N GLY A 244 -6.50 8.71 -11.70
CA GLY A 244 -5.56 8.50 -10.60
C GLY A 244 -5.55 9.66 -9.61
N CYS A 245 -4.91 9.45 -8.46
CA CYS A 245 -4.64 10.48 -7.47
C CYS A 245 -3.77 11.60 -8.11
N PRO A 246 -4.25 12.85 -8.16
CA PRO A 246 -3.50 13.99 -8.67
C PRO A 246 -2.52 14.57 -7.63
N GLY A 247 -2.45 14.01 -6.42
CA GLY A 247 -1.67 14.59 -5.32
C GLY A 247 -2.48 15.61 -4.54
N ILE A 248 -1.96 16.84 -4.42
CA ILE A 248 -2.57 17.94 -3.65
C ILE A 248 -3.98 18.24 -4.19
N ARG A 249 -4.93 18.57 -3.31
CA ARG A 249 -6.28 18.99 -3.70
C ARG A 249 -6.76 20.11 -2.77
N PRO A 250 -7.77 20.91 -3.16
CA PRO A 250 -8.40 21.83 -2.22
C PRO A 250 -8.97 21.06 -1.03
N LEU A 251 -8.83 21.62 0.17
CA LEU A 251 -9.51 21.10 1.35
C LEU A 251 -11.02 21.35 1.22
N ARG A 252 -11.81 20.36 1.63
CA ARG A 252 -13.28 20.45 1.61
C ARG A 252 -13.81 20.75 3.01
N ASP A 253 -13.42 19.91 3.97
CA ASP A 253 -13.91 19.97 5.34
C ASP A 253 -12.74 19.76 6.31
N ALA A 254 -12.78 20.46 7.44
CA ALA A 254 -11.89 20.20 8.56
C ALA A 254 -12.28 18.89 9.27
N LYS A 255 -11.29 18.12 9.71
CA LYS A 255 -11.51 16.88 10.46
C LYS A 255 -11.49 17.13 11.98
N PRO A 256 -12.26 16.36 12.77
CA PRO A 256 -12.19 16.48 14.22
C PRO A 256 -10.80 16.06 14.71
N LYS A 257 -10.23 16.76 15.69
CA LYS A 257 -8.94 16.36 16.31
C LYS A 257 -9.07 15.03 17.04
N ASP A 258 -8.00 14.24 17.02
CA ASP A 258 -7.91 12.98 17.75
C ASP A 258 -6.74 13.00 18.75
N ARG A 259 -6.98 12.56 19.99
CA ARG A 259 -5.95 12.51 21.04
C ARG A 259 -4.78 11.59 20.67
N GLN A 260 -5.03 10.58 19.85
CA GLN A 260 -4.05 9.59 19.40
C GLN A 260 -3.13 10.11 18.29
N GLU A 261 -3.30 11.35 17.82
CA GLU A 261 -2.35 12.02 16.91
C GLU A 261 -0.93 12.09 17.50
N LYS A 262 -0.78 12.07 18.83
CA LYS A 262 0.53 12.07 19.50
C LYS A 262 1.11 10.67 19.73
N SER A 263 0.41 9.62 19.32
CA SER A 263 0.79 8.23 19.59
C SER A 263 2.15 7.88 19.00
N GLY A 264 2.96 7.17 19.78
CA GLY A 264 4.26 6.65 19.34
C GLY A 264 4.17 5.57 18.24
N ARG A 265 2.96 5.09 17.91
CA ARG A 265 2.69 4.16 16.79
C ARG A 265 2.81 4.82 15.41
N LEU A 266 2.72 6.14 15.34
CA LEU A 266 2.85 6.90 14.10
C LEU A 266 4.30 7.03 13.66
N ASP A 267 4.53 7.11 12.35
CA ASP A 267 5.79 7.57 11.78
C ASP A 267 6.17 8.95 12.39
N PRO A 268 7.45 9.18 12.75
CA PRO A 268 7.88 10.45 13.33
C PRO A 268 7.51 11.68 12.51
N ARG A 269 7.40 11.57 11.18
CA ARG A 269 6.98 12.67 10.29
C ARG A 269 5.51 13.06 10.47
N LEU A 270 4.70 12.21 11.09
CA LEU A 270 3.26 12.38 11.28
C LEU A 270 2.87 12.61 12.75
N GLN A 271 3.73 12.21 13.69
CA GLN A 271 3.43 12.31 15.11
C GLN A 271 3.16 13.77 15.54
N GLY A 272 2.02 13.97 16.19
CA GLY A 272 1.54 15.28 16.65
C GLY A 272 0.92 16.15 15.57
N LYS A 273 0.84 15.69 14.31
CA LYS A 273 0.27 16.45 13.20
C LYS A 273 -1.20 16.09 12.95
N HIS A 274 -1.96 17.11 12.59
CA HIS A 274 -3.35 16.99 12.19
C HIS A 274 -3.47 16.96 10.65
N PHE A 275 -4.44 16.20 10.13
CA PHE A 275 -4.61 16.01 8.69
C PHE A 275 -6.10 15.99 8.32
N ASP A 276 -6.54 16.99 7.58
CA ASP A 276 -7.91 17.09 7.07
C ASP A 276 -8.18 16.21 5.84
N ALA A 277 -7.11 15.82 5.13
CA ALA A 277 -7.19 15.03 3.91
C ALA A 277 -6.06 14.00 3.78
N TYR A 278 -6.36 12.89 3.10
CA TYR A 278 -5.41 11.79 2.90
C TYR A 278 -4.12 12.22 2.18
N TRP A 279 -4.21 13.21 1.27
CA TRP A 279 -3.08 13.67 0.49
C TRP A 279 -2.08 14.48 1.31
N GLN A 280 -2.49 15.09 2.43
CA GLN A 280 -1.58 15.79 3.33
C GLN A 280 -0.63 14.80 4.02
N ILE A 281 -1.12 13.62 4.40
CA ILE A 281 -0.28 12.52 4.90
C ILE A 281 0.68 12.07 3.80
N CYS A 282 0.20 11.88 2.56
CA CYS A 282 1.06 11.54 1.43
C CYS A 282 2.20 12.57 1.26
N LYS A 283 1.89 13.87 1.37
CA LYS A 283 2.90 14.95 1.28
C LYS A 283 3.88 14.95 2.43
N ALA A 284 3.42 14.77 3.66
CA ALA A 284 4.28 14.65 4.83
C ALA A 284 5.25 13.45 4.74
N LEU A 285 4.87 12.41 3.99
CA LEU A 285 5.68 11.23 3.70
C LEU A 285 6.50 11.35 2.40
N GLY A 286 6.54 12.52 1.76
CA GLY A 286 7.41 12.79 0.61
C GLY A 286 6.81 12.52 -0.78
N CYS A 287 5.48 12.40 -0.90
CA CYS A 287 4.85 12.21 -2.21
C CYS A 287 5.13 13.41 -3.16
N PRO A 288 5.74 13.19 -4.34
CA PRO A 288 6.09 14.28 -5.25
C PRO A 288 4.87 14.84 -6.00
N ARG A 289 3.79 14.06 -6.14
CA ARG A 289 2.66 14.39 -7.03
C ARG A 289 2.00 15.74 -6.73
N VAL A 290 1.74 16.49 -7.79
CA VAL A 290 0.99 17.75 -7.79
C VAL A 290 -0.07 17.68 -8.90
N PRO A 291 -1.18 18.45 -8.79
CA PRO A 291 -2.18 18.52 -9.85
C PRO A 291 -1.56 18.89 -11.19
N ALA A 292 -2.15 18.37 -12.27
CA ALA A 292 -1.79 18.81 -13.62
C ALA A 292 -2.02 20.33 -13.77
N GLN A 293 -1.15 21.00 -14.53
CA GLN A 293 -1.23 22.44 -14.79
C GLN A 293 -2.66 22.84 -15.22
N GLY A 294 -3.24 23.85 -14.56
CA GLY A 294 -4.63 24.30 -14.75
C GLY A 294 -5.61 23.93 -13.63
N SER A 295 -5.18 23.16 -12.62
CA SER A 295 -6.02 22.74 -11.48
C SER A 295 -5.37 23.00 -10.11
N GLN A 296 -4.48 23.99 -10.02
CA GLN A 296 -3.84 24.37 -8.77
C GLN A 296 -4.82 25.13 -7.86
N PRO A 297 -5.08 24.66 -6.63
CA PRO A 297 -5.69 25.49 -5.59
C PRO A 297 -4.67 26.54 -5.13
N GLU A 298 -5.13 27.76 -4.81
CA GLU A 298 -4.34 28.71 -4.03
C GLU A 298 -3.87 28.02 -2.74
N LEU A 299 -2.57 27.76 -2.64
CA LEU A 299 -1.94 27.23 -1.44
C LEU A 299 -1.90 28.35 -0.40
N VAL A 300 -2.80 28.30 0.59
CA VAL A 300 -2.58 29.01 1.85
C VAL A 300 -1.45 28.28 2.57
N MET A 301 -0.23 28.76 2.40
CA MET A 301 0.91 28.32 3.19
C MET A 301 0.78 28.90 4.60
N GLU A 302 0.12 28.19 5.51
CA GLU A 302 0.36 28.39 6.93
C GLU A 302 1.72 27.80 7.26
N THR A 303 2.69 28.67 7.44
CA THR A 303 4.02 28.34 7.95
C THR A 303 3.88 27.63 9.29
N LEU A 304 4.26 26.35 9.33
CA LEU A 304 4.56 25.63 10.56
C LEU A 304 5.84 26.24 11.17
N ASN A 305 5.69 27.29 11.98
CA ASN A 305 6.73 27.75 12.90
C ASN A 305 6.17 27.77 14.32
N ASP A 306 6.47 26.70 15.06
CA ASP A 306 6.52 26.73 16.52
C ASP A 306 7.74 27.58 16.92
N THR A 307 7.51 28.67 17.66
CA THR A 307 8.40 29.04 18.76
C THR A 307 7.57 29.56 19.92
N ASP A 308 7.48 28.70 20.93
CA ASP A 308 7.22 29.04 22.31
C ASP A 308 8.22 30.12 22.77
N LYS A 309 7.72 31.27 23.22
CA LYS A 309 8.39 32.11 24.23
C LYS A 309 7.35 32.63 25.20
N THR A 310 7.48 32.16 26.42
CA THR A 310 6.74 32.55 27.62
C THR A 310 6.99 34.01 28.04
N SER A 311 5.99 34.52 28.77
CA SER A 311 6.04 35.49 29.88
C SER A 311 6.26 36.99 29.59
N ASN A 312 5.18 37.79 29.72
CA ASN A 312 4.96 38.79 30.79
C ASN A 312 4.17 40.03 30.32
N GLY A 313 3.17 40.45 31.13
CA GLY A 313 2.83 41.88 31.29
C GLY A 313 1.52 42.43 30.71
N GLU A 314 0.43 42.24 31.47
CA GLU A 314 -0.72 43.16 31.72
C GLU A 314 -1.65 43.71 30.59
N PRO A 315 -2.95 43.96 30.91
CA PRO A 315 -3.98 44.25 29.92
C PRO A 315 -4.24 45.76 29.78
N VAL A 316 -4.45 46.25 28.55
CA VAL A 316 -4.93 47.62 28.32
C VAL A 316 -6.23 47.62 27.50
N ASN A 317 -7.30 47.87 28.26
CA ASN A 317 -8.55 48.59 27.97
C ASN A 317 -9.21 48.55 26.59
N VAL A 318 -10.42 48.01 26.63
CA VAL A 318 -11.60 48.27 25.79
C VAL A 318 -11.94 49.77 25.75
N ILE A 319 -12.05 50.36 24.57
CA ILE A 319 -12.86 51.59 24.35
C ILE A 319 -13.72 51.47 23.08
N GLN A 320 -15.02 51.44 23.36
CA GLN A 320 -16.23 51.84 22.63
C GLN A 320 -16.21 52.30 21.16
N LYS A 321 -17.20 51.70 20.45
CA LYS A 321 -17.99 52.19 19.32
C LYS A 321 -18.21 53.72 19.28
N ARG A 322 -18.13 54.32 18.09
CA ARG A 322 -19.03 55.40 17.67
C ARG A 322 -19.45 55.24 16.20
N ASN A 323 -20.77 55.22 16.02
CA ASN A 323 -21.48 55.40 14.76
C ASN A 323 -21.21 56.79 14.18
N GLY A 324 -21.21 56.91 12.85
CA GLY A 324 -21.29 58.17 12.13
C GLY A 324 -21.67 57.90 10.68
N ASN A 325 -22.87 58.34 10.30
CA ASN A 325 -23.57 58.06 9.05
C ASN A 325 -23.38 59.23 8.06
N VAL A 326 -23.60 58.95 6.75
CA VAL A 326 -24.10 59.87 5.68
C VAL A 326 -23.04 60.82 5.06
N PRO A 327 -23.11 61.17 3.74
CA PRO A 327 -24.27 61.21 2.83
C PRO A 327 -24.53 60.01 1.92
#